data_AF-A0A182SW42-F1
#
_entry.id   AF-A0A182SW42-F1
#
_cell.length_a   1.000
_cell.length_b   1.000
_cell.length_c   1.000
_cell.angle_alpha   90.00
_cell.angle_beta   90.00
_cell.angle_gamma   90.00
#
_symmetry.space_group_name_H-M   'P 1'
#
loop_
_entity.id
_entity.type
_entity.pdbx_description
1 polymer ?
#
loop_
_entity_poly.entity_id
_entity_poly.type
_entity_poly.pdbx_seq_one_letter_code
_entity_poly.pdbx_strand_id
1 'polypeptide(L)'
;MWTLLPELCDLVDRQTPYFHFILSNDHSIFQETGQRSLKRGDPSLLYRGPGGSELPKEVLDELTQFTSKKKTGIIDVYWLYDDGGLTLLLPYIISTRRNWSSCKLRVFALANRKTELEFEQRNMASLLAKFRIDYSDLQLLPDVTKKPNQEMTDFFKGLIKEFTLKDDISDASTAGISHISKAELLAVQDKTNRHLNLREYLLQHSSKSDLVVMTLPMPRKGVVSAPLYMAWLEALSRDLPPFLFVRGNQTSVLTFYS
;
A
#
# COMPACT_ATOMS: atom_id res chain seq x y z
N MET A 1 -30.20 10.65 -3.27
CA MET A 1 -30.29 12.10 -3.04
C MET A 1 -29.71 12.37 -1.65
N TRP A 2 -28.38 12.45 -1.56
CA TRP A 2 -27.68 12.78 -0.32
C TRP A 2 -26.90 14.05 -0.60
N THR A 3 -27.45 15.16 -0.14
CA THR A 3 -26.88 16.50 -0.23
C THR A 3 -25.74 16.64 0.76
N LEU A 4 -24.66 17.21 0.25
CA LEU A 4 -23.39 17.53 0.90
C LEU A 4 -23.60 18.53 2.06
N LEU A 5 -22.87 18.31 3.16
CA LEU A 5 -22.53 19.36 4.12
C LEU A 5 -21.17 19.95 3.69
N PRO A 6 -21.08 21.24 3.32
CA PRO A 6 -19.90 21.84 2.70
C PRO A 6 -18.78 22.27 3.67
N GLU A 7 -18.92 22.05 4.98
CA GLU A 7 -17.99 22.61 5.98
C GLU A 7 -16.80 21.70 6.36
N LEU A 8 -16.65 20.54 5.72
CA LEU A 8 -15.51 19.63 5.96
C LEU A 8 -14.38 19.74 4.92
N CYS A 9 -14.56 20.52 3.83
CA CYS A 9 -13.49 20.74 2.85
C CYS A 9 -12.44 21.77 3.31
N ASP A 10 -12.81 22.75 4.14
CA ASP A 10 -11.93 23.90 4.41
C ASP A 10 -10.80 23.64 5.42
N LEU A 11 -10.76 22.47 6.07
CA LEU A 11 -9.70 22.15 7.05
C LEU A 11 -8.57 21.27 6.48
N VAL A 12 -8.75 20.66 5.32
CA VAL A 12 -7.73 19.80 4.67
C VAL A 12 -6.84 20.59 3.70
N ASP A 13 -7.27 21.79 3.28
CA ASP A 13 -6.61 22.60 2.26
C ASP A 13 -5.44 23.47 2.75
N ARG A 14 -5.03 23.39 4.02
CA ARG A 14 -3.99 24.30 4.56
C ARG A 14 -2.63 23.69 4.87
N GLN A 15 -2.35 22.42 4.58
CA GLN A 15 -1.03 21.88 4.95
C GLN A 15 -0.48 20.70 4.14
N THR A 16 -0.84 20.55 2.87
CA THR A 16 -0.23 19.52 2.01
C THR A 16 0.22 20.10 0.66
N PRO A 17 1.49 19.96 0.27
CA PRO A 17 1.95 20.33 -1.07
C PRO A 17 1.58 19.20 -2.03
N TYR A 18 0.29 19.01 -2.32
CA TYR A 18 -0.10 18.09 -3.37
C TYR A 18 0.10 18.77 -4.73
N PHE A 19 1.06 18.23 -5.49
CA PHE A 19 1.37 18.64 -6.85
C PHE A 19 0.13 18.56 -7.73
N HIS A 20 -0.36 19.71 -8.19
CA HIS A 20 -1.43 19.80 -9.17
C HIS A 20 -0.81 19.59 -10.58
N PHE A 21 -0.90 18.39 -11.12
CA PHE A 21 -0.54 18.12 -12.52
C PHE A 21 -1.75 18.31 -13.42
N ILE A 22 -1.57 19.01 -14.54
CA ILE A 22 -2.58 19.13 -15.60
C ILE A 22 -2.27 18.03 -16.62
N LEU A 23 -3.17 17.05 -16.75
CA LEU A 23 -3.16 16.12 -17.88
C LEU A 23 -3.63 16.89 -19.11
N SER A 24 -2.69 17.26 -20.00
CA SER A 24 -3.06 17.91 -21.26
C SER A 24 -3.67 16.86 -22.19
N ASN A 25 -4.95 17.01 -22.51
CA ASN A 25 -5.67 16.22 -23.52
C ASN A 25 -5.68 16.89 -24.89
N ASP A 26 -4.96 18.00 -25.07
CA ASP A 26 -5.03 18.80 -26.28
C ASP A 26 -4.00 18.34 -27.33
N HIS A 27 -4.53 17.76 -28.40
CA HIS A 27 -3.81 17.37 -29.61
C HIS A 27 -3.40 18.57 -30.49
N SER A 28 -3.38 19.80 -29.97
CA SER A 28 -3.23 21.00 -30.80
C SER A 28 -2.47 22.14 -30.13
N ILE A 29 -1.19 21.98 -29.83
CA ILE A 29 -0.27 23.12 -29.72
C ILE A 29 1.10 22.73 -30.29
N PHE A 30 1.31 23.05 -31.58
CA PHE A 30 2.64 23.21 -32.16
C PHE A 30 2.94 24.70 -32.21
N GLN A 31 4.01 25.14 -31.54
CA GLN A 31 4.80 26.28 -32.00
C GLN A 31 6.28 26.05 -31.67
N GLU A 32 7.11 26.40 -32.65
CA GLU A 32 8.51 26.06 -32.82
C GLU A 32 9.44 26.65 -31.76
N THR A 33 10.20 25.81 -31.07
CA THR A 33 11.56 26.14 -30.59
C THR A 33 12.39 24.86 -30.43
N GLY A 34 13.50 24.74 -31.19
CA GLY A 34 14.62 23.83 -30.91
C GLY A 34 14.39 22.33 -31.21
N GLN A 35 15.00 21.84 -32.28
CA GLN A 35 14.97 20.42 -32.67
C GLN A 35 15.57 19.48 -31.60
N ARG A 36 14.71 18.89 -30.77
CA ARG A 36 14.87 17.51 -30.29
C ARG A 36 13.79 16.67 -30.97
N SER A 37 14.20 15.59 -31.62
CA SER A 37 13.27 14.59 -32.17
C SER A 37 12.50 13.94 -31.01
N LEU A 38 11.33 14.49 -30.70
CA LEU A 38 10.42 13.95 -29.67
C LEU A 38 9.82 12.65 -30.20
N LYS A 39 10.11 11.53 -29.52
CA LYS A 39 9.59 10.22 -29.89
C LYS A 39 8.10 10.14 -29.54
N ARG A 40 7.31 9.51 -30.41
CA ARG A 40 5.88 9.24 -30.17
C ARG A 40 5.74 8.43 -28.87
N GLY A 41 5.07 9.01 -27.86
CA GLY A 41 4.93 8.42 -26.52
C GLY A 41 5.93 8.92 -25.47
N ASP A 42 6.61 10.04 -25.71
CA ASP A 42 7.47 10.69 -24.71
C ASP A 42 6.62 11.21 -23.51
N PRO A 43 6.85 10.73 -22.29
CA PRO A 43 6.16 11.19 -21.08
C PRO A 43 6.19 12.71 -20.87
N SER A 44 7.25 13.39 -21.31
CA SER A 44 7.43 14.84 -21.13
C SER A 44 6.40 15.67 -21.91
N LEU A 45 5.66 15.03 -22.82
CA LEU A 45 4.53 15.63 -23.54
C LEU A 45 3.22 15.55 -22.77
N LEU A 46 3.07 14.55 -21.89
CA LEU A 46 1.83 14.29 -21.14
C LEU A 46 1.82 14.96 -19.77
N TYR A 47 3.00 15.08 -19.14
CA TYR A 47 3.14 15.63 -17.80
C TYR A 47 3.92 16.95 -17.83
N ARG A 48 3.24 18.03 -17.44
CA ARG A 48 3.81 19.38 -17.33
C ARG A 48 3.46 19.96 -15.96
N GLY A 49 4.36 20.79 -15.42
CA GLY A 49 4.10 21.55 -14.20
C GLY A 49 3.15 22.72 -14.45
N PRO A 50 2.74 23.43 -13.38
CA PRO A 50 1.93 24.65 -13.49
C PRO A 50 2.55 25.64 -14.48
N GLY A 51 1.74 26.16 -15.41
CA GLY A 51 2.22 27.07 -16.46
C GLY A 51 2.99 26.40 -17.59
N GLY A 52 2.94 25.08 -17.73
CA GLY A 52 3.59 24.34 -18.83
C GLY A 52 5.08 24.07 -18.61
N SER A 53 5.58 24.28 -17.39
CA SER A 53 7.00 24.06 -17.06
C SER A 53 7.40 22.60 -17.25
N GLU A 54 8.63 22.37 -17.72
CA GLU A 54 9.20 21.04 -17.78
C GLU A 54 9.39 20.47 -16.38
N LEU A 55 9.10 19.18 -16.23
CA LEU A 55 9.30 18.48 -14.98
C LEU A 55 10.72 17.90 -14.93
N PRO A 56 11.34 17.86 -13.74
CA PRO A 56 12.55 17.09 -13.53
C PRO A 56 12.35 15.64 -13.99
N LYS A 57 13.41 15.04 -14.52
CA LYS A 57 13.35 13.69 -15.09
C LYS A 57 12.94 12.67 -14.02
N GLU A 58 13.41 12.84 -12.80
CA GLU A 58 13.11 11.96 -11.66
C GLU A 58 11.60 11.88 -11.40
N VAL A 59 10.92 13.05 -11.38
CA VAL A 59 9.47 13.14 -11.20
C VAL A 59 8.73 12.48 -12.35
N LEU A 60 9.21 12.67 -13.57
CA LEU A 60 8.62 12.08 -14.76
C LEU A 60 8.75 10.55 -14.78
N ASP A 61 9.92 10.05 -14.36
CA ASP A 61 10.20 8.61 -14.23
C ASP A 61 9.29 7.98 -13.15
N GLU A 62 9.05 8.67 -12.03
CA GLU A 62 8.09 8.24 -10.98
C GLU A 62 6.65 8.20 -11.49
N LEU A 63 6.21 9.24 -12.21
CA LEU A 63 4.86 9.30 -12.79
C LEU A 63 4.61 8.23 -13.85
N THR A 64 5.65 7.83 -14.57
CA THR A 64 5.57 6.85 -15.68
C THR A 64 6.13 5.48 -15.35
N GLN A 65 6.38 5.20 -14.06
CA GLN A 65 6.98 3.96 -13.62
C GLN A 65 6.16 2.71 -14.00
N PHE A 66 4.83 2.83 -14.14
CA PHE A 66 3.94 1.73 -14.50
C PHE A 66 3.75 1.55 -16.02
N THR A 67 3.96 2.62 -16.79
CA THR A 67 3.81 2.61 -18.25
C THR A 67 5.10 2.23 -18.97
N SER A 68 6.24 2.43 -18.31
CA SER A 68 7.56 2.07 -18.81
C SER A 68 7.83 0.57 -18.65
N LYS A 69 8.51 -0.04 -19.63
CA LYS A 69 8.90 -1.44 -19.56
C LYS A 69 10.00 -1.62 -18.50
N LYS A 70 9.72 -2.44 -17.48
CA LYS A 70 10.70 -2.88 -16.49
C LYS A 70 11.56 -3.99 -17.11
N LYS A 71 12.88 -3.78 -17.12
CA LYS A 71 13.84 -4.78 -17.62
C LYS A 71 13.99 -5.95 -16.64
N THR A 72 14.05 -5.62 -15.36
CA THR A 72 14.09 -6.52 -14.22
C THR A 72 13.34 -5.83 -13.09
N GLY A 73 12.64 -6.59 -12.25
CA GLY A 73 12.02 -6.01 -11.07
C GLY A 73 11.52 -7.07 -10.09
N ILE A 74 11.10 -6.62 -8.92
CA ILE A 74 10.57 -7.48 -7.86
C ILE A 74 9.16 -7.02 -7.50
N ILE A 75 8.22 -7.95 -7.54
CA ILE A 75 6.86 -7.76 -7.03
C ILE A 75 6.74 -8.62 -5.77
N ASP A 76 6.55 -7.98 -4.63
CA ASP A 76 6.38 -8.67 -3.35
C ASP A 76 4.91 -8.74 -2.98
N VAL A 77 4.45 -9.94 -2.65
CA VAL A 77 3.06 -10.20 -2.31
C VAL A 77 2.97 -10.68 -0.88
N TYR A 78 2.44 -9.83 -0.01
CA TYR A 78 2.15 -10.14 1.38
C TYR A 78 0.72 -10.65 1.52
N TRP A 79 0.57 -11.96 1.37
CA TRP A 79 -0.71 -12.66 1.51
C TRP A 79 -0.92 -13.07 2.97
N LEU A 80 -1.53 -12.16 3.73
CA LEU A 80 -1.62 -12.29 5.20
C LEU A 80 -2.90 -13.00 5.65
N TYR A 81 -3.97 -12.92 4.86
CA TYR A 81 -5.25 -13.53 5.17
C TYR A 81 -5.88 -14.07 3.90
N ASP A 82 -6.73 -15.08 4.04
CA ASP A 82 -7.54 -15.56 2.93
C ASP A 82 -8.58 -14.49 2.53
N ASP A 83 -8.40 -13.94 1.34
CA ASP A 83 -9.26 -12.94 0.73
C ASP A 83 -9.96 -13.50 -0.53
N GLY A 84 -10.04 -14.82 -0.67
CA GLY A 84 -10.54 -15.49 -1.88
C GLY A 84 -9.49 -15.59 -2.99
N GLY A 85 -8.24 -15.20 -2.72
CA GLY A 85 -7.11 -15.28 -3.64
C GLY A 85 -6.88 -14.03 -4.49
N LEU A 86 -7.63 -12.95 -4.27
CA LEU A 86 -7.51 -11.72 -5.05
C LEU A 86 -6.13 -11.07 -4.90
N THR A 87 -5.58 -11.06 -3.66
CA THR A 87 -4.24 -10.54 -3.38
C THR A 87 -3.15 -11.25 -4.18
N LEU A 88 -3.32 -12.54 -4.50
CA LEU A 88 -2.40 -13.30 -5.34
C LEU A 88 -2.67 -13.11 -6.83
N LEU A 89 -3.95 -13.04 -7.22
CA LEU A 89 -4.37 -12.92 -8.62
C LEU A 89 -3.90 -11.62 -9.28
N LEU A 90 -4.05 -10.49 -8.58
CA LEU A 90 -3.67 -9.17 -9.12
C LEU A 90 -2.19 -9.09 -9.55
N PRO A 91 -1.20 -9.39 -8.68
CA PRO A 91 0.21 -9.32 -9.05
C PRO A 91 0.60 -10.38 -10.08
N TYR A 92 -0.08 -11.55 -10.10
CA TYR A 92 0.09 -12.51 -11.20
C TYR A 92 -0.37 -11.92 -12.54
N ILE A 93 -1.55 -11.30 -12.62
CA ILE A 93 -2.00 -10.64 -13.85
C ILE A 93 -1.01 -9.55 -14.27
N ILE A 94 -0.50 -8.76 -13.33
CA ILE A 94 0.51 -7.73 -13.61
C ILE A 94 1.77 -8.37 -14.20
N SER A 95 2.28 -9.46 -13.62
CA SER A 95 3.47 -10.15 -14.13
C SER A 95 3.26 -10.79 -15.51
N THR A 96 2.01 -11.02 -15.96
CA THR A 96 1.77 -11.45 -17.36
C THR A 96 1.86 -10.31 -18.39
N ARG A 97 1.86 -9.03 -17.96
CA ARG A 97 1.84 -7.88 -18.89
C ARG A 97 3.23 -7.56 -19.42
N ARG A 98 3.30 -7.11 -20.68
CA ARG A 98 4.55 -6.81 -21.42
C ARG A 98 5.55 -5.93 -20.65
N ASN A 99 5.05 -4.99 -19.85
CA ASN A 99 5.88 -4.06 -19.10
C ASN A 99 6.50 -4.68 -17.84
N TRP A 100 5.90 -5.73 -17.29
CA TRP A 100 6.26 -6.36 -16.02
C TRP A 100 6.57 -7.86 -16.17
N SER A 101 6.62 -8.36 -17.40
CA SER A 101 6.84 -9.78 -17.71
C SER A 101 8.20 -10.33 -17.30
N SER A 102 9.15 -9.45 -16.99
CA SER A 102 10.48 -9.81 -16.51
C SER A 102 10.63 -9.60 -15.00
N CYS A 103 9.56 -9.23 -14.30
CA CYS A 103 9.55 -9.06 -12.86
C CYS A 103 9.40 -10.42 -12.16
N LYS A 104 10.14 -10.59 -11.07
CA LYS A 104 10.08 -11.78 -10.22
C LYS A 104 9.02 -11.56 -9.14
N LEU A 105 8.14 -12.53 -8.98
CA LEU A 105 7.14 -12.54 -7.92
C LEU A 105 7.74 -13.22 -6.67
N ARG A 106 7.71 -12.59 -5.50
CA ARG A 106 8.01 -13.24 -4.21
C ARG A 106 6.77 -13.22 -3.33
N VAL A 107 6.46 -14.34 -2.72
CA VAL A 107 5.26 -14.48 -1.89
C VAL A 107 5.66 -14.59 -0.42
N PHE A 108 5.03 -13.76 0.41
CA PHE A 108 5.19 -13.74 1.86
C PHE A 108 3.86 -14.11 2.50
N ALA A 109 3.83 -15.15 3.32
CA ALA A 109 2.62 -15.64 3.97
C ALA A 109 2.78 -15.74 5.49
N LEU A 110 1.68 -15.54 6.24
CA LEU A 110 1.71 -15.73 7.69
C LEU A 110 1.81 -17.21 8.05
N ALA A 111 2.71 -17.52 8.97
CA ALA A 111 2.74 -18.82 9.64
C ALA A 111 1.82 -18.83 10.86
N ASN A 112 0.98 -19.86 10.99
CA ASN A 112 0.11 -20.01 12.17
C ASN A 112 0.88 -20.46 13.42
N ARG A 113 1.88 -21.35 13.27
CA ARG A 113 2.65 -21.92 14.39
C ARG A 113 4.10 -22.18 13.97
N LYS A 114 5.05 -21.86 14.86
CA LYS A 114 6.49 -22.11 14.63
C LYS A 114 6.84 -23.58 14.45
N THR A 115 6.06 -24.48 15.05
CA THR A 115 6.32 -25.93 15.03
C THR A 115 5.97 -26.59 13.70
N GLU A 116 5.30 -25.87 12.78
CA GLU A 116 4.75 -26.43 11.55
C GLU A 116 5.14 -25.62 10.29
N LEU A 117 6.18 -24.78 10.37
CA LEU A 117 6.59 -23.89 9.28
C LEU A 117 6.82 -24.63 7.95
N GLU A 118 7.56 -25.75 7.98
CA GLU A 118 7.83 -26.52 6.76
C GLU A 118 6.58 -27.17 6.16
N PHE A 119 5.60 -27.52 7.01
CA PHE A 119 4.34 -28.09 6.56
C PHE A 119 3.47 -27.00 5.92
N GLU A 120 3.35 -25.84 6.58
CA GLU A 120 2.62 -24.69 6.06
C GLU A 120 3.24 -24.18 4.76
N GLN A 121 4.57 -24.12 4.66
CA GLN A 121 5.25 -23.70 3.44
C GLN A 121 4.94 -24.65 2.28
N ARG A 122 4.93 -25.97 2.53
CA ARG A 122 4.56 -26.98 1.52
C ARG A 122 3.10 -26.89 1.09
N ASN A 123 2.18 -26.65 2.03
CA ASN A 123 0.77 -26.44 1.71
C ASN A 123 0.57 -25.20 0.84
N MET A 124 1.22 -24.11 1.20
CA MET A 124 1.20 -22.85 0.46
C MET A 124 1.80 -23.00 -0.94
N ALA A 125 2.93 -23.69 -1.06
CA ALA A 125 3.54 -24.00 -2.36
C ALA A 125 2.62 -24.86 -3.23
N SER A 126 1.98 -25.87 -2.64
CA SER A 126 1.01 -26.74 -3.34
C SER A 126 -0.20 -25.96 -3.82
N LEU A 127 -0.68 -25.00 -3.02
CA LEU A 127 -1.80 -24.13 -3.38
C LEU A 127 -1.46 -23.19 -4.54
N LEU A 128 -0.30 -22.52 -4.48
CA LEU A 128 0.20 -21.67 -5.56
C LEU A 128 0.41 -22.46 -6.86
N ALA A 129 0.92 -23.69 -6.76
CA ALA A 129 1.08 -24.59 -7.90
C ALA A 129 -0.27 -24.95 -8.55
N LYS A 130 -1.31 -25.22 -7.75
CA LYS A 130 -2.67 -25.46 -8.25
C LYS A 130 -3.25 -24.23 -8.96
N PHE A 131 -2.91 -23.03 -8.49
CA PHE A 131 -3.28 -21.78 -9.13
C PHE A 131 -2.40 -21.42 -10.34
N ARG A 132 -1.38 -22.23 -10.64
CA ARG A 132 -0.39 -21.99 -11.71
C ARG A 132 0.25 -20.61 -11.60
N ILE A 133 0.48 -20.16 -10.36
CA ILE A 133 1.16 -18.91 -10.09
C ILE A 133 2.65 -19.21 -10.00
N ASP A 134 3.40 -18.78 -11.00
CA ASP A 134 4.86 -18.85 -10.98
C ASP A 134 5.40 -17.80 -10.00
N TYR A 135 6.23 -18.25 -9.07
CA TYR A 135 6.90 -17.40 -8.10
C TYR A 135 8.38 -17.78 -8.00
N SER A 136 9.19 -16.79 -7.64
CA SER A 136 10.64 -16.93 -7.49
C SER A 136 11.08 -17.32 -6.09
N ASP A 137 10.28 -16.97 -5.08
CA ASP A 137 10.54 -17.29 -3.68
C ASP A 137 9.24 -17.29 -2.85
N LEU A 138 9.17 -18.16 -1.85
CA LEU A 138 8.06 -18.25 -0.89
C LEU A 138 8.63 -18.23 0.52
N GLN A 139 8.38 -17.13 1.23
CA GLN A 139 8.85 -16.91 2.59
C GLN A 139 7.68 -16.91 3.57
N LEU A 140 7.82 -17.64 4.68
CA LEU A 140 6.88 -17.53 5.78
C LEU A 140 7.34 -16.45 6.75
N LEU A 141 6.44 -15.53 7.06
CA LEU A 141 6.67 -14.47 8.02
C LEU A 141 6.94 -15.08 9.40
N PRO A 142 8.02 -14.65 10.09
CA PRO A 142 8.26 -15.05 11.46
C PRO A 142 7.15 -14.51 12.36
N ASP A 143 6.99 -15.13 13.53
CA ASP A 143 6.00 -14.75 14.53
C ASP A 143 6.03 -13.25 14.87
N VAL A 144 5.01 -12.54 14.37
CA VAL A 144 4.78 -11.09 14.52
C VAL A 144 4.14 -10.71 15.87
N THR A 145 4.07 -11.63 16.84
CA THR A 145 3.47 -11.37 18.16
C THR A 145 4.45 -10.79 19.19
N LYS A 146 5.73 -10.65 18.82
CA LYS A 146 6.75 -10.08 19.71
C LYS A 146 6.47 -8.61 20.01
N LYS A 147 7.12 -8.07 21.04
CA LYS A 147 7.09 -6.63 21.29
C LYS A 147 7.87 -5.91 20.17
N PRO A 148 7.30 -4.85 19.56
CA PRO A 148 8.02 -4.06 18.56
C PRO A 148 9.26 -3.41 19.13
N ASN A 149 10.22 -3.14 18.26
CA ASN A 149 11.38 -2.35 18.62
C ASN A 149 10.96 -0.92 19.05
N GLN A 150 11.86 -0.24 19.75
CA GLN A 150 11.58 1.08 20.29
C GLN A 150 11.37 2.13 19.19
N GLU A 151 12.12 2.02 18.09
CA GLU A 151 12.04 2.92 16.93
C GLU A 151 10.64 2.90 16.29
N MET A 152 10.09 1.72 16.00
CA MET A 152 8.74 1.57 15.43
C MET A 152 7.67 2.07 16.41
N THR A 153 7.89 1.88 17.71
CA THR A 153 6.97 2.36 18.75
C THR A 153 6.95 3.89 18.80
N ASP A 154 8.11 4.53 18.74
CA ASP A 154 8.22 5.99 18.80
C ASP A 154 7.75 6.65 17.51
N PHE A 155 8.03 6.03 16.36
CA PHE A 155 7.44 6.39 15.07
C PHE A 155 5.90 6.40 15.14
N PHE A 156 5.30 5.31 15.64
CA PHE A 156 3.85 5.19 15.72
C PHE A 156 3.24 6.20 16.69
N LYS A 157 3.86 6.41 17.85
CA LYS A 157 3.45 7.47 18.79
C LYS A 157 3.48 8.85 18.15
N GLY A 158 4.49 9.13 17.32
CA GLY A 158 4.57 10.36 16.54
C GLY A 158 3.40 10.51 15.59
N LEU A 159 3.00 9.42 14.92
CA LEU A 159 1.91 9.38 13.95
C LEU A 159 0.54 9.71 14.58
N ILE A 160 0.27 9.16 15.76
CA ILE A 160 -1.03 9.33 16.44
C ILE A 160 -1.06 10.54 17.40
N LYS A 161 0.06 11.26 17.54
CA LYS A 161 0.25 12.30 18.57
C LYS A 161 -0.82 13.38 18.54
N GLU A 162 -1.20 13.82 17.34
CA GLU A 162 -2.16 14.91 17.12
C GLU A 162 -3.62 14.44 17.28
N PHE A 163 -3.87 13.15 17.10
CA PHE A 163 -5.19 12.54 17.19
C PHE A 163 -5.50 11.96 18.57
N THR A 164 -4.50 11.87 19.46
CA THR A 164 -4.71 11.39 20.83
C THR A 164 -5.22 12.53 21.71
N LEU A 165 -6.34 12.31 22.43
CA LEU A 165 -6.87 13.31 23.35
C LEU A 165 -5.83 13.67 24.42
N LYS A 166 -5.53 14.96 24.56
CA LYS A 166 -5.01 15.50 25.82
C LYS A 166 -6.19 15.52 26.79
N ASP A 167 -6.00 15.07 28.02
CA ASP A 167 -7.04 14.65 28.97
C ASP A 167 -8.12 15.71 29.39
N ASP A 168 -8.29 16.83 28.68
CA ASP A 168 -9.02 18.02 29.15
C ASP A 168 -10.20 18.52 28.27
N ILE A 169 -10.79 17.74 27.36
CA ILE A 169 -11.99 18.20 26.61
C ILE A 169 -13.17 17.26 26.79
N SER A 170 -14.18 17.78 27.51
CA SER A 170 -15.37 17.15 28.05
C SER A 170 -16.54 16.98 27.08
N ASP A 171 -16.32 16.93 25.76
CA ASP A 171 -17.41 16.80 24.79
C ASP A 171 -17.38 15.44 24.08
N ALA A 172 -18.01 14.47 24.74
CA ALA A 172 -18.07 13.06 24.34
C ALA A 172 -18.81 12.79 23.01
N SER A 173 -19.50 13.78 22.43
CA SER A 173 -20.37 13.60 21.26
C SER A 173 -19.65 13.76 19.91
N THR A 174 -18.52 14.48 19.84
CA THR A 174 -17.73 14.66 18.61
C THR A 174 -16.41 13.87 18.62
N ALA A 175 -16.01 13.34 19.78
CA ALA A 175 -14.73 12.67 19.99
C ALA A 175 -14.55 11.34 19.23
N GLY A 176 -15.62 10.64 18.87
CA GLY A 176 -15.53 9.28 18.31
C GLY A 176 -15.02 9.19 16.87
N ILE A 177 -15.05 10.28 16.10
CA ILE A 177 -14.64 10.27 14.68
C ILE A 177 -13.19 10.71 14.52
N SER A 178 -12.76 11.74 15.24
CA SER A 178 -11.48 12.41 15.00
C SER A 178 -10.40 12.13 16.03
N HIS A 179 -10.72 11.43 17.13
CA HIS A 179 -9.77 11.20 18.21
C HIS A 179 -9.63 9.73 18.60
N ILE A 180 -8.43 9.41 19.09
CA ILE A 180 -8.04 8.09 19.57
C ILE A 180 -8.05 8.12 21.10
N SER A 181 -8.84 7.23 21.71
CA SER A 181 -8.91 7.13 23.17
C SER A 181 -7.82 6.22 23.75
N LYS A 182 -7.40 6.46 25.00
CA LYS A 182 -6.45 5.57 25.69
C LYS A 182 -7.01 4.15 25.86
N ALA A 183 -8.31 4.02 26.12
CA ALA A 183 -8.98 2.73 26.26
C ALA A 183 -8.94 1.93 24.94
N GLU A 184 -9.16 2.60 23.81
CA GLU A 184 -9.03 2.00 22.48
C GLU A 184 -7.61 1.51 22.22
N LEU A 185 -6.58 2.35 22.46
CA LEU A 185 -5.17 1.97 22.27
C LEU A 185 -4.79 0.73 23.08
N LEU A 186 -5.27 0.64 24.33
CA LEU A 186 -5.06 -0.53 25.17
C LEU A 186 -5.79 -1.76 24.61
N ALA A 187 -7.04 -1.61 24.17
CA ALA A 187 -7.86 -2.70 23.65
C ALA A 187 -7.30 -3.31 22.35
N VAL A 188 -6.59 -2.53 21.53
CA VAL A 188 -6.00 -3.00 20.27
C VAL A 188 -4.47 -2.97 20.25
N GLN A 189 -3.84 -2.99 21.42
CA GLN A 189 -2.38 -2.94 21.56
C GLN A 189 -1.68 -4.09 20.82
N ASP A 190 -2.17 -5.32 20.98
CA ASP A 190 -1.58 -6.49 20.31
C ASP A 190 -1.66 -6.41 18.78
N LYS A 191 -2.75 -5.84 18.25
CA LYS A 191 -2.90 -5.63 16.80
C LYS A 191 -1.94 -4.56 16.30
N THR A 192 -1.84 -3.45 17.05
CA THR A 192 -0.88 -2.39 16.77
C THR A 192 0.54 -2.96 16.75
N ASN A 193 0.91 -3.76 17.74
CA ASN A 193 2.23 -4.41 17.79
C ASN A 193 2.50 -5.30 16.57
N ARG A 194 1.51 -6.08 16.13
CA ARG A 194 1.63 -6.89 14.89
C ARG A 194 1.87 -6.02 13.65
N HIS A 195 1.18 -4.89 13.52
CA HIS A 195 1.40 -3.96 12.41
C HIS A 195 2.80 -3.35 12.45
N LEU A 196 3.33 -3.01 13.62
CA LEU A 196 4.67 -2.44 13.78
C LEU A 196 5.77 -3.47 13.49
N ASN A 197 5.62 -4.71 13.95
CA ASN A 197 6.54 -5.79 13.59
C ASN A 197 6.50 -6.09 12.08
N LEU A 198 5.31 -6.03 11.48
CA LEU A 198 5.16 -6.21 10.05
C LEU A 198 5.82 -5.06 9.27
N ARG A 199 5.69 -3.81 9.74
CA ARG A 199 6.43 -2.66 9.18
C ARG A 199 7.92 -2.90 9.16
N GLU A 200 8.49 -3.32 10.30
CA GLU A 200 9.92 -3.64 10.40
C GLU A 200 10.32 -4.70 9.36
N TYR A 201 9.52 -5.76 9.24
CA TYR A 201 9.78 -6.81 8.27
C TYR A 201 9.69 -6.31 6.80
N LEU A 202 8.68 -5.47 6.48
CA LEU A 202 8.53 -4.86 5.15
C LEU A 202 9.75 -4.02 4.79
N LEU A 203 10.21 -3.17 5.71
CA LEU A 203 11.36 -2.30 5.48
C LEU A 203 12.64 -3.13 5.24
N GLN A 204 12.81 -4.24 5.96
CA GLN A 204 13.98 -5.11 5.79
C GLN A 204 14.00 -5.86 4.45
N HIS A 205 12.85 -6.31 3.96
CA HIS A 205 12.79 -7.26 2.84
C HIS A 205 12.35 -6.63 1.51
N SER A 206 11.62 -5.51 1.55
CA SER A 206 10.84 -5.00 0.42
C SER A 206 11.06 -3.51 0.12
N SER A 207 12.00 -2.85 0.80
CA SER A 207 12.37 -1.44 0.52
C SER A 207 12.94 -1.21 -0.89
N LYS A 208 13.42 -2.26 -1.56
CA LYS A 208 14.04 -2.20 -2.90
C LYS A 208 13.16 -2.82 -3.99
N SER A 209 11.92 -3.13 -3.67
CA SER A 209 10.99 -3.77 -4.60
C SER A 209 10.38 -2.75 -5.54
N ASP A 210 9.84 -3.19 -6.68
CA ASP A 210 9.19 -2.30 -7.65
C ASP A 210 7.70 -2.11 -7.34
N LEU A 211 7.09 -3.07 -6.66
CA LEU A 211 5.70 -3.06 -6.25
C LEU A 211 5.53 -3.96 -5.03
N VAL A 212 4.83 -3.46 -4.01
CA VAL A 212 4.40 -4.27 -2.88
C VAL A 212 2.88 -4.39 -2.90
N VAL A 213 2.36 -5.61 -2.92
CA VAL A 213 0.93 -5.90 -2.84
C VAL A 213 0.67 -6.59 -1.51
N MET A 214 -0.24 -6.07 -0.70
CA MET A 214 -0.54 -6.62 0.62
C MET A 214 -2.04 -6.74 0.84
N THR A 215 -2.46 -7.80 1.51
CA THR A 215 -3.84 -7.91 2.01
C THR A 215 -4.14 -6.75 2.97
N LEU A 216 -5.16 -5.95 2.66
CA LEU A 216 -5.60 -4.81 3.45
C LEU A 216 -6.03 -5.28 4.84
N PRO A 217 -5.34 -4.84 5.91
CA PRO A 217 -5.79 -5.12 7.26
C PRO A 217 -7.12 -4.44 7.51
N MET A 218 -8.09 -5.17 8.05
CA MET A 218 -9.39 -4.61 8.37
C MET A 218 -9.79 -4.85 9.83
N PRO A 219 -9.87 -3.80 10.67
CA PRO A 219 -10.50 -3.90 11.97
C PRO A 219 -11.99 -4.27 11.89
N ARG A 220 -12.51 -4.79 13.00
CA ARG A 220 -13.95 -4.97 13.17
C ARG A 220 -14.63 -3.61 13.28
N LYS A 221 -15.80 -3.46 12.66
CA LYS A 221 -16.58 -2.22 12.68
C LYS A 221 -16.87 -1.81 14.13
N GLY A 222 -16.64 -0.53 14.45
CA GLY A 222 -16.90 0.05 15.77
C GLY A 222 -15.85 -0.26 16.85
N VAL A 223 -14.78 -1.01 16.54
CA VAL A 223 -13.70 -1.30 17.49
C VAL A 223 -12.55 -0.29 17.39
N VAL A 224 -12.32 0.25 16.19
CA VAL A 224 -11.18 1.12 15.87
C VAL A 224 -11.70 2.39 15.23
N SER A 225 -11.23 3.54 15.74
CA SER A 225 -11.48 4.88 15.23
C SER A 225 -10.82 5.07 13.86
N ALA A 226 -11.37 5.99 13.06
CA ALA A 226 -10.81 6.33 11.76
C ALA A 226 -9.32 6.75 11.83
N PRO A 227 -8.89 7.68 12.72
CA PRO A 227 -7.48 8.06 12.81
C PRO A 227 -6.56 6.90 13.20
N LEU A 228 -6.98 6.01 14.12
CA LEU A 228 -6.14 4.86 14.48
C LEU A 228 -6.01 3.87 13.33
N TYR A 229 -7.09 3.63 12.58
CA TYR A 229 -7.05 2.76 11.41
C TYR A 229 -6.13 3.34 10.31
N MET A 230 -6.25 4.63 10.02
CA MET A 230 -5.38 5.30 9.05
C MET A 230 -3.92 5.28 9.49
N ALA A 231 -3.65 5.46 10.79
CA ALA A 231 -2.31 5.35 11.35
C ALA A 231 -1.71 3.94 11.15
N TRP A 232 -2.50 2.87 11.22
CA TRP A 232 -2.02 1.53 10.89
C TRP A 232 -1.66 1.37 9.42
N LEU A 233 -2.50 1.88 8.51
CA LEU A 233 -2.22 1.79 7.07
C LEU A 233 -0.97 2.56 6.69
N GLU A 234 -0.83 3.78 7.23
CA GLU A 234 0.34 4.61 7.00
C GLU A 234 1.60 4.00 7.62
N ALA A 235 1.52 3.42 8.82
CA ALA A 235 2.64 2.68 9.38
C ALA A 235 3.05 1.49 8.50
N LEU A 236 2.14 0.86 7.78
CA LEU A 236 2.49 -0.26 6.91
C LEU A 236 3.04 0.18 5.54
N SER A 237 2.69 1.36 5.04
CA SER A 237 3.05 1.79 3.67
C SER A 237 4.14 2.87 3.59
N ARG A 238 4.37 3.66 4.66
CA ARG A 238 5.32 4.77 4.61
C ARG A 238 6.76 4.26 4.40
N ASP A 239 7.54 4.98 3.58
CA ASP A 239 8.94 4.69 3.23
C ASP A 239 9.14 3.38 2.45
N LEU A 240 8.08 2.88 1.80
CA LEU A 240 8.14 1.72 0.92
C LEU A 240 7.91 2.14 -0.54
N PRO A 241 8.30 1.28 -1.49
CA PRO A 241 7.94 1.43 -2.91
C PRO A 241 6.42 1.52 -3.10
N PRO A 242 5.94 1.76 -4.34
CA PRO A 242 4.52 1.79 -4.62
C PRO A 242 3.78 0.60 -3.98
N PHE A 243 2.78 0.94 -3.16
CA PHE A 243 2.15 0.00 -2.26
C PHE A 243 0.67 -0.13 -2.60
N LEU A 244 0.22 -1.37 -2.80
CA LEU A 244 -1.17 -1.68 -3.13
C LEU A 244 -1.79 -2.53 -2.01
N PHE A 245 -2.71 -1.93 -1.27
CA PHE A 245 -3.58 -2.69 -0.37
C PHE A 245 -4.74 -3.32 -1.15
N VAL A 246 -4.97 -4.61 -0.92
CA VAL A 246 -6.00 -5.40 -1.61
C VAL A 246 -6.95 -6.02 -0.61
N ARG A 247 -8.25 -5.93 -0.89
CA ARG A 247 -9.26 -6.65 -0.13
C ARG A 247 -10.24 -7.33 -1.07
N GLY A 248 -10.25 -8.65 -1.08
CA GLY A 248 -11.32 -9.41 -1.70
C GLY A 248 -12.62 -9.41 -0.88
N ASN A 249 -13.70 -9.89 -1.50
CA ASN A 249 -15.01 -10.09 -0.88
C ASN A 249 -15.18 -11.50 -0.28
N GLN A 250 -14.06 -12.22 -0.06
CA GLN A 250 -14.02 -13.58 0.48
C GLN A 250 -14.70 -14.64 -0.41
N THR A 251 -15.15 -14.27 -1.62
CA THR A 251 -15.60 -15.23 -2.63
C THR A 251 -14.39 -15.68 -3.42
N SER A 252 -14.23 -17.00 -3.59
CA SER A 252 -13.06 -17.53 -4.32
C SER A 252 -13.05 -17.03 -5.76
N VAL A 253 -11.98 -16.34 -6.13
CA VAL A 253 -11.71 -15.94 -7.53
C VAL A 253 -10.76 -16.90 -8.23
N LEU A 254 -10.14 -17.80 -7.48
CA LEU A 254 -9.29 -18.87 -8.00
C LEU A 254 -10.09 -20.18 -8.00
N THR A 255 -10.53 -20.59 -9.17
CA THR A 255 -11.30 -21.83 -9.35
C THR A 255 -10.39 -22.99 -9.71
N PHE A 256 -10.52 -24.11 -9.00
CA PHE A 256 -9.87 -25.36 -9.37
C PHE A 256 -10.67 -26.04 -10.48
N TYR A 257 -9.99 -26.43 -11.56
CA TYR A 257 -10.53 -27.45 -12.46
C TYR A 257 -10.15 -28.81 -11.86
N SER A 258 -11.15 -29.50 -11.31
CA SER A 258 -11.03 -30.88 -10.82
C SER A 258 -10.82 -31.86 -11.97
#